data_AF-A0A7K4YAC1-F1
#
_entry.id   AF-A0A7K4YAC1-F1
#
_cell.length_a   1.000
_cell.length_b   1.000
_cell.length_c   1.000
_cell.angle_alpha   90.00
_cell.angle_beta   90.00
_cell.angle_gamma   90.00
#
_symmetry.space_group_name_H-M   'P 1'
#
loop_
_entity.id
_entity.type
_entity.pdbx_description
1 polymer ?
#
loop_
_entity_poly.entity_id
_entity_poly.type
_entity_poly.pdbx_seq_one_letter_code
_entity_poly.pdbx_strand_id
1 'polypeptide(L)'
;ALGPAGCWDDVDDPQNYTLLGPPSPVPDAVANGAMDGVLLGARLARAPVPLAELLRDYYGTGNGTEKERPPSSYRRREFGALTGPGKLEEEVRAMLWVLRALPATRELLEDVGPEEEAAVARQAAREFTEVYVECPAIVPRCMWGARPYRGTPTPLTLPLGSVYIHHTSTPSAPCRSFAACARAMRSMQRFHQETRGWDDIGYSFVVGSDGYLYQGRGWHWVGAHTKGYNSKGYGVGYVGDFSATLPDPDAIALVRDGLLPCAVRTGRLHPNYTLHGHRQMGHTDCPGDSLFQEIESWRGFE
;
A
#
# COMPACT_ATOMS: atom_id res chain seq x y z
N ALA A 1 -7.84 -15.77 9.46
CA ALA A 1 -7.09 -15.02 8.44
C ALA A 1 -8.01 -13.97 7.84
N LEU A 2 -7.67 -12.68 7.98
CA LEU A 2 -8.32 -11.60 7.24
C LEU A 2 -8.14 -11.92 5.74
N GLY A 3 -9.25 -11.91 5.03
CA GLY A 3 -9.42 -12.53 3.72
C GLY A 3 -8.58 -11.93 2.63
N PRO A 4 -8.44 -12.63 1.50
CA PRO A 4 -7.70 -12.11 0.37
C PRO A 4 -8.38 -10.82 -0.12
N ALA A 5 -7.55 -9.94 -0.67
CA ALA A 5 -7.99 -8.92 -1.60
C ALA A 5 -8.77 -9.55 -2.78
N GLY A 6 -9.24 -8.71 -3.67
CA GLY A 6 -9.88 -9.13 -4.91
C GLY A 6 -9.67 -8.09 -6.00
N CYS A 7 -10.21 -8.43 -7.17
CA CYS A 7 -10.07 -7.68 -8.39
C CYS A 7 -11.45 -7.35 -8.93
N TRP A 8 -11.63 -6.11 -9.37
CA TRP A 8 -12.69 -5.80 -10.31
C TRP A 8 -12.32 -6.33 -11.70
N ASP A 9 -13.33 -6.71 -12.47
CA ASP A 9 -13.20 -7.14 -13.86
C ASP A 9 -12.78 -6.00 -14.80
N ASP A 10 -13.21 -4.78 -14.51
CA ASP A 10 -12.80 -3.58 -15.23
C ASP A 10 -12.52 -2.41 -14.25
N VAL A 11 -11.58 -1.54 -14.63
CA VAL A 11 -11.13 -0.40 -13.82
C VAL A 11 -11.97 0.86 -14.08
N ASP A 12 -12.43 1.01 -15.32
CA ASP A 12 -13.21 2.15 -15.78
C ASP A 12 -14.72 1.89 -15.61
N ASP A 13 -15.18 0.63 -15.70
CA ASP A 13 -16.58 0.20 -15.47
C ASP A 13 -16.69 -1.12 -14.68
N PRO A 14 -16.40 -1.12 -13.36
CA PRO A 14 -16.38 -2.33 -12.54
C PRO A 14 -17.79 -2.94 -12.35
N GLN A 15 -17.95 -4.23 -12.69
CA GLN A 15 -19.21 -4.95 -12.55
C GLN A 15 -19.09 -6.17 -11.63
N ASN A 16 -17.97 -6.91 -11.71
CA ASN A 16 -17.77 -8.14 -10.96
C ASN A 16 -16.51 -8.08 -10.10
N TYR A 17 -16.64 -8.46 -8.82
CA TYR A 17 -15.50 -8.57 -7.90
C TYR A 17 -15.09 -10.03 -7.69
N THR A 18 -13.84 -10.37 -7.99
CA THR A 18 -13.28 -11.71 -7.85
C THR A 18 -12.23 -11.74 -6.74
N LEU A 19 -12.36 -12.68 -5.79
CA LEU A 19 -11.36 -12.86 -4.72
C LEU A 19 -10.05 -13.43 -5.28
N LEU A 20 -8.92 -12.92 -4.80
CA LEU A 20 -7.56 -13.38 -5.17
C LEU A 20 -7.09 -14.61 -4.38
N GLY A 21 -7.92 -15.16 -3.51
CA GLY A 21 -7.59 -16.28 -2.65
C GLY A 21 -8.83 -16.98 -2.11
N PRO A 22 -8.66 -17.89 -1.13
CA PRO A 22 -9.78 -18.61 -0.55
C PRO A 22 -10.76 -17.65 0.13
N PRO A 23 -12.08 -17.94 0.10
CA PRO A 23 -13.06 -17.19 0.85
C PRO A 23 -12.66 -17.05 2.33
N SER A 24 -12.91 -15.87 2.90
CA SER A 24 -12.70 -15.59 4.31
C SER A 24 -13.93 -14.91 4.90
N PRO A 25 -14.23 -15.12 6.20
CA PRO A 25 -15.31 -14.44 6.88
C PRO A 25 -15.16 -12.91 6.89
N VAL A 26 -13.94 -12.38 6.78
CA VAL A 26 -13.66 -10.94 6.79
C VAL A 26 -12.74 -10.60 5.62
N PRO A 27 -13.26 -10.33 4.42
CA PRO A 27 -12.44 -9.89 3.28
C PRO A 27 -11.84 -8.50 3.51
N ASP A 28 -10.79 -8.17 2.77
CA ASP A 28 -10.16 -6.82 2.79
C ASP A 28 -11.18 -5.69 2.60
N ALA A 29 -12.22 -5.91 1.79
CA ALA A 29 -13.29 -4.94 1.59
C ALA A 29 -14.05 -4.61 2.88
N VAL A 30 -14.32 -5.61 3.73
CA VAL A 30 -14.99 -5.43 5.02
C VAL A 30 -14.06 -4.70 6.00
N ALA A 31 -12.78 -5.08 6.05
CA ALA A 31 -11.79 -4.39 6.87
C ALA A 31 -11.62 -2.92 6.47
N ASN A 32 -11.57 -2.63 5.16
CA ASN A 32 -11.55 -1.26 4.64
C ASN A 32 -12.80 -0.48 5.04
N GLY A 33 -14.00 -1.04 4.85
CA GLY A 33 -15.26 -0.41 5.23
C GLY A 33 -15.37 -0.13 6.74
N ALA A 34 -14.83 -1.03 7.58
CA ALA A 34 -14.79 -0.82 9.02
C ALA A 34 -13.87 0.35 9.41
N MET A 35 -12.66 0.42 8.82
CA MET A 35 -11.75 1.57 9.03
C MET A 35 -12.39 2.88 8.55
N ASP A 36 -13.02 2.86 7.37
CA ASP A 36 -13.73 4.02 6.83
C ASP A 36 -14.87 4.44 7.78
N GLY A 37 -15.64 3.51 8.34
CA GLY A 37 -16.68 3.80 9.33
C GLY A 37 -16.16 4.51 10.58
N VAL A 38 -15.01 4.08 11.11
CA VAL A 38 -14.37 4.75 12.26
C VAL A 38 -13.94 6.19 11.92
N LEU A 39 -13.35 6.39 10.74
CA LEU A 39 -12.93 7.71 10.28
C LEU A 39 -14.11 8.66 10.02
N LEU A 40 -15.15 8.15 9.36
CA LEU A 40 -16.38 8.89 9.10
C LEU A 40 -17.12 9.24 10.40
N GLY A 41 -17.18 8.29 11.35
CA GLY A 41 -17.75 8.52 12.67
C GLY A 41 -17.00 9.60 13.45
N ALA A 42 -15.67 9.58 13.43
CA ALA A 42 -14.85 10.61 14.06
C ALA A 42 -15.05 12.01 13.44
N ARG A 43 -15.34 12.08 12.13
CA ARG A 43 -15.70 13.33 11.45
C ARG A 43 -17.09 13.83 11.89
N LEU A 44 -18.08 12.93 11.90
CA LEU A 44 -19.46 13.25 12.32
C LEU A 44 -19.55 13.69 13.78
N ALA A 45 -18.71 13.14 14.65
CA ALA A 45 -18.63 13.54 16.06
C ALA A 45 -18.23 15.01 16.26
N ARG A 46 -17.55 15.63 15.29
CA ARG A 46 -17.16 17.05 15.34
C ARG A 46 -18.26 17.98 14.85
N ALA A 47 -18.93 17.61 13.76
CA ALA A 47 -20.01 18.38 13.18
C ALA A 47 -20.93 17.45 12.36
N PRO A 48 -22.25 17.47 12.59
CA PRO A 48 -23.20 16.76 11.75
C PRO A 48 -23.19 17.32 10.33
N VAL A 49 -23.10 16.44 9.33
CA VAL A 49 -23.19 16.79 7.90
C VAL A 49 -24.12 15.79 7.20
N PRO A 50 -24.80 16.17 6.10
CA PRO A 50 -25.58 15.23 5.30
C PRO A 50 -24.74 14.04 4.83
N LEU A 51 -25.28 12.83 4.94
CA LEU A 51 -24.54 11.60 4.59
C LEU A 51 -23.98 11.63 3.17
N ALA A 52 -24.74 12.15 2.20
CA ALA A 52 -24.31 12.24 0.81
C ALA A 52 -23.09 13.17 0.63
N GLU A 53 -23.02 14.26 1.38
CA GLU A 53 -21.89 15.19 1.38
C GLU A 53 -20.67 14.55 2.04
N LEU A 54 -20.86 13.91 3.19
CA LEU A 54 -19.82 13.18 3.90
C LEU A 54 -19.15 12.13 3.01
N LEU A 55 -19.96 11.29 2.35
CA LEU A 55 -19.45 10.22 1.49
C LEU A 55 -18.78 10.78 0.23
N ARG A 56 -19.35 11.83 -0.39
CA ARG A 56 -18.76 12.48 -1.56
C ARG A 56 -17.42 13.12 -1.25
N ASP A 57 -17.28 13.74 -0.10
CA ASP A 57 -16.01 14.35 0.32
C ASP A 57 -14.96 13.31 0.68
N TYR A 58 -15.37 12.15 1.21
CA TYR A 58 -14.44 11.13 1.67
C TYR A 58 -13.96 10.22 0.53
N TYR A 59 -14.86 9.84 -0.38
CA TYR A 59 -14.56 8.97 -1.52
C TYR A 59 -14.30 9.73 -2.83
N GLY A 60 -14.71 11.00 -2.92
CA GLY A 60 -14.50 11.84 -4.09
C GLY A 60 -13.33 12.82 -3.93
N THR A 61 -12.99 13.50 -5.02
CA THR A 61 -11.84 14.41 -5.11
C THR A 61 -12.21 15.90 -4.96
N GLY A 62 -13.43 16.22 -4.51
CA GLY A 62 -13.95 17.59 -4.43
C GLY A 62 -14.11 18.28 -5.80
N ASN A 63 -14.85 19.38 -5.85
CA ASN A 63 -15.11 20.18 -7.06
C ASN A 63 -14.04 21.29 -7.28
N GLY A 64 -12.75 21.00 -7.09
CA GLY A 64 -11.68 21.88 -7.57
C GLY A 64 -10.95 22.75 -6.54
N THR A 65 -10.52 22.20 -5.40
CA THR A 65 -9.49 22.84 -4.56
C THR A 65 -8.38 21.85 -4.17
N GLU A 66 -7.19 22.06 -4.75
CA GLU A 66 -5.83 21.58 -4.41
C GLU A 66 -5.51 20.10 -4.12
N LYS A 67 -6.48 19.26 -3.77
CA LYS A 67 -6.27 17.83 -3.51
C LYS A 67 -7.12 17.01 -4.47
N GLU A 68 -6.58 16.73 -5.65
CA GLU A 68 -7.14 15.77 -6.62
C GLU A 68 -7.17 14.31 -6.10
N ARG A 69 -7.25 14.10 -4.78
CA ARG A 69 -7.14 12.79 -4.11
C ARG A 69 -8.25 12.63 -3.07
N PRO A 70 -8.95 11.49 -3.07
CA PRO A 70 -9.95 11.26 -2.05
C PRO A 70 -9.27 10.93 -0.71
N PRO A 71 -9.74 11.51 0.42
CA PRO A 71 -9.25 11.18 1.76
C PRO A 71 -9.18 9.68 2.05
N SER A 72 -10.11 8.90 1.48
CA SER A 72 -10.13 7.44 1.60
C SER A 72 -8.86 6.72 1.13
N SER A 73 -8.01 7.35 0.30
CA SER A 73 -6.71 6.77 -0.11
C SER A 73 -5.74 6.66 1.06
N TYR A 74 -5.94 7.46 2.11
CA TYR A 74 -5.10 7.49 3.31
C TYR A 74 -5.72 6.74 4.49
N ARG A 75 -6.81 5.98 4.28
CA ARG A 75 -7.60 5.35 5.36
C ARG A 75 -6.75 4.61 6.39
N ARG A 76 -5.75 3.84 5.95
CA ARG A 76 -4.88 3.03 6.82
C ARG A 76 -4.06 3.90 7.78
N ARG A 77 -3.46 4.97 7.25
CA ARG A 77 -2.67 5.94 8.01
C ARG A 77 -3.55 6.71 8.98
N GLU A 78 -4.66 7.28 8.49
CA GLU A 78 -5.57 8.10 9.31
C GLU A 78 -6.24 7.25 10.40
N PHE A 79 -6.62 6.01 10.08
CA PHE A 79 -7.17 5.07 11.05
C PHE A 79 -6.14 4.78 12.14
N GLY A 80 -4.91 4.44 11.76
CA GLY A 80 -3.83 4.19 12.70
C GLY A 80 -3.54 5.38 13.63
N ALA A 81 -3.59 6.61 13.11
CA ALA A 81 -3.41 7.82 13.90
C ALA A 81 -4.55 8.05 14.91
N LEU A 82 -5.77 7.63 14.58
CA LEU A 82 -6.95 7.79 15.43
C LEU A 82 -7.09 6.69 16.49
N THR A 83 -6.72 5.46 16.16
CA THR A 83 -6.85 4.33 17.09
C THR A 83 -5.60 4.13 17.93
N GLY A 84 -4.41 4.20 17.33
CA GLY A 84 -3.19 3.77 18.01
C GLY A 84 -3.23 2.29 18.44
N PRO A 85 -2.13 1.76 19.02
CA PRO A 85 -2.03 0.34 19.38
C PRO A 85 -2.90 -0.05 20.58
N GLY A 86 -3.05 0.82 21.58
CA GLY A 86 -3.79 0.50 22.82
C GLY A 86 -5.30 0.51 22.67
N LYS A 87 -5.86 1.44 21.88
CA LYS A 87 -7.31 1.57 21.73
C LYS A 87 -7.92 0.36 21.04
N LEU A 88 -7.26 -0.20 20.03
CA LEU A 88 -7.79 -1.36 19.34
C LEU A 88 -7.89 -2.58 20.28
N GLU A 89 -6.91 -2.75 21.16
CA GLU A 89 -6.93 -3.77 22.21
C GLU A 89 -8.06 -3.54 23.22
N GLU A 90 -8.31 -2.29 23.60
CA GLU A 90 -9.44 -1.89 24.45
C GLU A 90 -10.80 -2.20 23.79
N GLU A 91 -10.98 -1.85 22.51
CA GLU A 91 -12.21 -2.13 21.77
C GLU A 91 -12.45 -3.64 21.62
N VAL A 92 -11.38 -4.42 21.36
CA VAL A 92 -11.50 -5.90 21.31
C VAL A 92 -11.88 -6.46 22.68
N ARG A 93 -11.31 -5.97 23.78
CA ARG A 93 -11.72 -6.38 25.13
C ARG A 93 -13.17 -6.02 25.43
N ALA A 94 -13.62 -4.82 25.06
CA ALA A 94 -15.01 -4.42 25.24
C ALA A 94 -15.96 -5.34 24.47
N MET A 95 -15.59 -5.73 23.24
CA MET A 95 -16.36 -6.70 22.45
C MET A 95 -16.40 -8.08 23.10
N LEU A 96 -15.27 -8.61 23.57
CA LEU A 96 -15.20 -9.90 24.26
C LEU A 96 -16.05 -9.91 25.53
N TRP A 97 -16.03 -8.81 26.30
CA TRP A 97 -16.90 -8.64 27.46
C TRP A 97 -18.39 -8.71 27.10
N VAL A 98 -18.81 -8.04 26.01
CA VAL A 98 -20.20 -8.10 25.53
C VAL A 98 -20.59 -9.52 25.14
N LEU A 99 -19.72 -10.24 24.42
CA LEU A 99 -19.97 -11.63 24.03
C LEU A 99 -20.14 -12.55 25.24
N ARG A 100 -19.40 -12.28 26.33
CA ARG A 100 -19.51 -13.02 27.59
C ARG A 100 -20.80 -12.70 28.35
N ALA A 101 -21.28 -11.46 28.27
CA ALA A 101 -22.48 -11.00 28.96
C ALA A 101 -23.78 -11.44 28.28
N LEU A 102 -23.76 -11.63 26.95
CA LEU A 102 -24.94 -11.98 26.16
C LEU A 102 -25.23 -13.50 26.22
N PRO A 103 -26.46 -13.93 26.60
CA PRO A 103 -26.80 -15.35 26.72
C PRO A 103 -26.55 -16.17 25.44
N ALA A 104 -26.75 -15.58 24.26
CA ALA A 104 -26.60 -16.25 22.97
C ALA A 104 -25.14 -16.58 22.60
N THR A 105 -24.17 -15.91 23.23
CA THR A 105 -22.74 -16.03 22.92
C THR A 105 -21.89 -16.40 24.12
N ARG A 106 -22.50 -16.49 25.32
CA ARG A 106 -21.81 -16.76 26.59
C ARG A 106 -20.98 -18.04 26.53
N GLU A 107 -21.56 -19.12 26.02
CA GLU A 107 -20.91 -20.44 25.88
C GLU A 107 -19.62 -20.40 25.08
N LEU A 108 -19.44 -19.41 24.18
CA LEU A 108 -18.20 -19.26 23.38
C LEU A 108 -16.98 -18.90 24.22
N LEU A 109 -17.17 -18.31 25.40
CA LEU A 109 -16.11 -17.77 26.27
C LEU A 109 -16.17 -18.35 27.69
N GLU A 110 -16.96 -19.40 27.94
CA GLU A 110 -17.13 -19.97 29.28
C GLU A 110 -15.82 -20.50 29.86
N ASP A 111 -15.01 -21.16 29.03
CA ASP A 111 -13.70 -21.72 29.43
C ASP A 111 -12.55 -20.71 29.32
N VAL A 112 -12.80 -19.49 28.83
CA VAL A 112 -11.77 -18.47 28.62
C VAL A 112 -11.61 -17.61 29.87
N GLY A 113 -10.44 -17.73 30.52
CA GLY A 113 -10.07 -16.94 31.69
C GLY A 113 -9.76 -15.48 31.33
N PRO A 114 -9.82 -14.53 32.30
CA PRO A 114 -9.54 -13.11 32.05
C PRO A 114 -8.14 -12.82 31.46
N GLU A 115 -7.12 -13.58 31.86
CA GLU A 115 -5.76 -13.43 31.32
C GLU A 115 -5.65 -13.89 29.87
N GLU A 116 -6.32 -15.00 29.55
CA GLU A 116 -6.38 -15.53 28.18
C GLU A 116 -7.16 -14.58 27.27
N GLU A 117 -8.30 -14.06 27.74
CA GLU A 117 -9.10 -13.05 27.04
C GLU A 117 -8.26 -11.80 26.71
N ALA A 118 -7.50 -11.30 27.69
CA ALA A 118 -6.59 -10.18 27.48
C ALA A 118 -5.47 -10.50 26.48
N ALA A 119 -4.95 -11.74 26.48
CA ALA A 119 -3.96 -12.18 25.51
C ALA A 119 -4.54 -12.29 24.09
N VAL A 120 -5.77 -12.81 23.94
CA VAL A 120 -6.49 -12.85 22.66
C VAL A 120 -6.70 -11.44 22.13
N ALA A 121 -7.13 -10.49 22.98
CA ALA A 121 -7.32 -9.11 22.57
C ALA A 121 -6.01 -8.45 22.09
N ARG A 122 -4.91 -8.64 22.83
CA ARG A 122 -3.57 -8.18 22.42
C ARG A 122 -3.17 -8.73 21.06
N GLN A 123 -3.33 -10.04 20.89
CA GLN A 123 -2.92 -10.72 19.67
C GLN A 123 -3.75 -10.24 18.47
N ALA A 124 -5.08 -10.14 18.62
CA ALA A 124 -5.97 -9.67 17.57
C ALA A 124 -5.67 -8.21 17.15
N ALA A 125 -5.48 -7.32 18.13
CA ALA A 125 -5.14 -5.92 17.87
C ALA A 125 -3.78 -5.80 17.16
N ARG A 126 -2.79 -6.58 17.59
CA ARG A 126 -1.47 -6.64 16.96
C ARG A 126 -1.55 -7.14 15.52
N GLU A 127 -2.19 -8.27 15.28
CA GLU A 127 -2.33 -8.85 13.93
C GLU A 127 -3.04 -7.89 12.97
N PHE A 128 -4.12 -7.24 13.42
CA PHE A 128 -4.81 -6.24 12.61
C PHE A 128 -3.91 -5.04 12.29
N THR A 129 -3.18 -4.55 13.29
CA THR A 129 -2.28 -3.40 13.16
C THR A 129 -1.15 -3.71 12.17
N GLU A 130 -0.50 -4.86 12.30
CA GLU A 130 0.57 -5.29 11.39
C GLU A 130 0.10 -5.37 9.93
N VAL A 131 -1.14 -5.83 9.67
CA VAL A 131 -1.67 -6.01 8.31
C VAL A 131 -2.24 -4.73 7.71
N TYR A 132 -3.00 -3.95 8.48
CA TYR A 132 -3.79 -2.83 7.95
C TYR A 132 -3.27 -1.46 8.33
N VAL A 133 -2.45 -1.32 9.36
CA VAL A 133 -1.99 0.00 9.82
C VAL A 133 -0.54 0.23 9.45
N GLU A 134 0.33 -0.70 9.78
CA GLU A 134 1.78 -0.49 9.64
C GLU A 134 2.33 -0.77 8.24
N CYS A 135 1.52 -1.41 7.38
CA CYS A 135 1.87 -1.72 6.00
C CYS A 135 0.95 -0.95 5.05
N PRO A 136 1.51 -0.22 4.06
CA PRO A 136 0.69 0.51 3.10
C PRO A 136 -0.15 -0.46 2.26
N ALA A 137 -1.33 -0.01 1.84
CA ALA A 137 -2.11 -0.74 0.85
C ALA A 137 -1.34 -0.79 -0.46
N ILE A 138 -1.19 -1.99 -1.02
CA ILE A 138 -0.57 -2.20 -2.33
C ILE A 138 -1.66 -2.59 -3.31
N VAL A 139 -1.91 -1.75 -4.31
CA VAL A 139 -2.83 -2.03 -5.40
C VAL A 139 -2.29 -3.23 -6.20
N PRO A 140 -2.99 -4.38 -6.19
CA PRO A 140 -2.52 -5.57 -6.85
C PRO A 140 -2.57 -5.41 -8.37
N ARG A 141 -1.80 -6.23 -9.08
CA ARG A 141 -1.69 -6.21 -10.55
C ARG A 141 -3.03 -6.16 -11.29
N CYS A 142 -3.97 -6.98 -10.89
CA CYS A 142 -5.29 -7.03 -11.53
C CYS A 142 -6.05 -5.71 -11.42
N MET A 143 -5.94 -5.01 -10.28
CA MET A 143 -6.70 -3.79 -10.01
C MET A 143 -6.25 -2.60 -10.86
N TRP A 144 -5.03 -2.61 -11.41
CA TRP A 144 -4.60 -1.60 -12.38
C TRP A 144 -4.66 -2.09 -13.84
N GLY A 145 -5.24 -3.28 -14.09
CA GLY A 145 -5.38 -3.87 -15.41
C GLY A 145 -4.05 -4.33 -15.99
N ALA A 146 -3.17 -4.92 -15.17
CA ALA A 146 -1.90 -5.45 -15.62
C ALA A 146 -2.08 -6.57 -16.64
N ARG A 147 -1.27 -6.54 -17.69
CA ARG A 147 -1.08 -7.70 -18.55
C ARG A 147 -0.37 -8.84 -17.80
N PRO A 148 -0.55 -10.09 -18.25
CA PRO A 148 0.23 -11.21 -17.76
C PRO A 148 1.74 -10.98 -17.91
N TYR A 149 2.50 -11.55 -16.98
CA TYR A 149 3.94 -11.71 -17.12
C TYR A 149 4.24 -12.61 -18.34
N ARG A 150 5.28 -12.31 -19.13
CA ARG A 150 5.71 -13.14 -20.26
C ARG A 150 6.81 -14.09 -19.81
N GLY A 151 6.71 -15.37 -20.14
CA GLY A 151 7.69 -16.37 -19.70
C GLY A 151 7.53 -16.77 -18.23
N THR A 152 8.61 -17.26 -17.62
CA THR A 152 8.61 -17.78 -16.25
C THR A 152 9.36 -16.83 -15.32
N PRO A 153 8.72 -16.28 -14.27
CA PRO A 153 9.38 -15.33 -13.39
C PRO A 153 10.43 -16.00 -12.53
N THR A 154 11.59 -15.35 -12.39
CA THR A 154 12.67 -15.81 -11.51
C THR A 154 12.40 -15.39 -10.07
N PRO A 155 12.40 -16.33 -9.10
CA PRO A 155 12.17 -16.01 -7.70
C PRO A 155 13.35 -15.23 -7.08
N LEU A 156 13.02 -14.34 -6.14
CA LEU A 156 14.00 -13.66 -5.28
C LEU A 156 14.39 -14.56 -4.10
N THR A 157 15.65 -14.44 -3.66
CA THR A 157 16.10 -15.00 -2.39
C THR A 157 15.96 -13.94 -1.31
N LEU A 158 14.94 -14.06 -0.45
CA LEU A 158 14.63 -13.09 0.60
C LEU A 158 15.35 -13.42 1.93
N PRO A 159 15.57 -12.41 2.81
CA PRO A 159 15.36 -10.98 2.59
C PRO A 159 16.39 -10.36 1.64
N LEU A 160 16.01 -9.27 0.95
CA LEU A 160 16.94 -8.52 0.11
C LEU A 160 17.79 -7.55 0.92
N GLY A 161 18.95 -7.19 0.38
CA GLY A 161 19.91 -6.28 1.03
C GLY A 161 19.82 -4.83 0.55
N SER A 162 19.15 -4.55 -0.55
CA SER A 162 19.15 -3.21 -1.15
C SER A 162 17.78 -2.73 -1.63
N VAL A 163 17.65 -1.41 -1.78
CA VAL A 163 16.52 -0.73 -2.41
C VAL A 163 17.07 0.28 -3.41
N TYR A 164 16.46 0.34 -4.59
CA TYR A 164 16.82 1.27 -5.65
C TYR A 164 15.64 2.19 -5.92
N ILE A 165 15.82 3.50 -5.72
CA ILE A 165 14.81 4.52 -5.98
C ILE A 165 14.95 5.02 -7.42
N HIS A 166 13.81 5.11 -8.10
CA HIS A 166 13.66 5.57 -9.47
C HIS A 166 12.60 6.65 -9.56
N HIS A 167 12.73 7.53 -10.54
CA HIS A 167 11.58 8.20 -11.14
C HIS A 167 11.20 7.48 -12.44
N THR A 168 10.03 7.75 -12.99
CA THR A 168 9.65 7.17 -14.29
C THR A 168 10.24 7.95 -15.45
N SER A 169 10.42 9.28 -15.30
CA SER A 169 10.75 10.25 -16.36
C SER A 169 9.73 10.31 -17.49
N THR A 170 9.29 9.16 -18.01
CA THR A 170 8.15 8.99 -18.89
C THR A 170 7.24 7.89 -18.32
N PRO A 171 5.99 8.20 -17.93
CA PRO A 171 5.36 9.52 -17.96
C PRO A 171 6.06 10.53 -17.03
N SER A 172 6.12 11.80 -17.44
CA SER A 172 6.80 12.89 -16.72
C SER A 172 5.91 13.62 -15.73
N ALA A 173 4.60 13.67 -16.00
CA ALA A 173 3.64 14.26 -15.08
C ALA A 173 3.26 13.25 -13.98
N PRO A 174 3.24 13.68 -12.69
CA PRO A 174 2.67 12.85 -11.63
C PRO A 174 1.20 12.53 -11.88
N CYS A 175 0.82 11.28 -11.67
CA CYS A 175 -0.57 10.84 -11.78
C CYS A 175 -1.31 11.08 -10.45
N ARG A 176 -2.48 11.71 -10.47
CA ARG A 176 -3.16 12.17 -9.24
C ARG A 176 -4.49 11.49 -8.93
N SER A 177 -5.02 10.69 -9.86
CA SER A 177 -6.20 9.85 -9.66
C SER A 177 -5.87 8.38 -9.94
N PHE A 178 -6.64 7.47 -9.35
CA PHE A 178 -6.49 6.04 -9.56
C PHE A 178 -6.50 5.68 -11.06
N ALA A 179 -7.47 6.20 -11.82
CA ALA A 179 -7.56 5.94 -13.26
C ALA A 179 -6.32 6.45 -14.03
N ALA A 180 -5.79 7.63 -13.67
CA ALA A 180 -4.58 8.16 -14.28
C ALA A 180 -3.34 7.33 -13.92
N CYS A 181 -3.19 6.91 -12.66
CA CYS A 181 -2.07 6.09 -12.22
C CYS A 181 -2.13 4.67 -12.78
N ALA A 182 -3.30 4.04 -12.83
CA ALA A 182 -3.49 2.76 -13.49
C ALA A 182 -3.15 2.84 -15.00
N ARG A 183 -3.52 3.94 -15.67
CA ARG A 183 -3.10 4.19 -17.06
C ARG A 183 -1.59 4.35 -17.20
N ALA A 184 -0.94 5.08 -16.28
CA ALA A 184 0.52 5.22 -16.24
C ALA A 184 1.21 3.85 -16.08
N MET A 185 0.73 3.03 -15.15
CA MET A 185 1.21 1.65 -14.94
C MET A 185 1.11 0.80 -16.22
N ARG A 186 -0.07 0.79 -16.87
CA ARG A 186 -0.29 0.07 -18.14
C ARG A 186 0.60 0.59 -19.27
N SER A 187 0.81 1.89 -19.34
CA SER A 187 1.70 2.52 -20.34
C SER A 187 3.16 2.07 -20.16
N MET A 188 3.67 2.14 -18.92
CA MET A 188 5.02 1.67 -18.60
C MET A 188 5.19 0.17 -18.84
N GLN A 189 4.22 -0.64 -18.42
CA GLN A 189 4.25 -2.09 -18.67
C GLN A 189 4.30 -2.38 -20.17
N ARG A 190 3.46 -1.72 -20.96
CA ARG A 190 3.44 -1.87 -22.42
C ARG A 190 4.77 -1.50 -23.04
N PHE A 191 5.35 -0.35 -22.69
CA PHE A 191 6.66 0.05 -23.19
C PHE A 191 7.75 -0.95 -22.82
N HIS A 192 7.78 -1.42 -21.57
CA HIS A 192 8.73 -2.43 -21.13
C HIS A 192 8.58 -3.76 -21.88
N GLN A 193 7.35 -4.24 -22.11
CA GLN A 193 7.12 -5.50 -22.78
C GLN A 193 7.26 -5.43 -24.31
N GLU A 194 6.66 -4.42 -24.94
CA GLU A 194 6.57 -4.31 -26.41
C GLU A 194 7.77 -3.62 -27.02
N THR A 195 8.34 -2.60 -26.36
CA THR A 195 9.47 -1.84 -26.90
C THR A 195 10.81 -2.35 -26.37
N ARG A 196 10.92 -2.63 -25.07
CA ARG A 196 12.18 -3.14 -24.48
C ARG A 196 12.31 -4.67 -24.49
N GLY A 197 11.24 -5.39 -24.83
CA GLY A 197 11.24 -6.86 -24.87
C GLY A 197 11.37 -7.52 -23.50
N TRP A 198 11.02 -6.82 -22.42
CA TRP A 198 11.05 -7.39 -21.07
C TRP A 198 9.82 -8.24 -20.79
N ASP A 199 9.92 -9.10 -19.77
CA ASP A 199 8.83 -9.99 -19.41
C ASP A 199 7.62 -9.27 -18.80
N ASP A 200 7.86 -8.12 -18.18
CA ASP A 200 6.89 -7.31 -17.46
C ASP A 200 7.45 -5.92 -17.15
N ILE A 201 6.66 -5.06 -16.50
CA ILE A 201 7.12 -3.79 -15.93
C ILE A 201 8.40 -4.00 -15.11
N GLY A 202 9.39 -3.11 -15.26
CA GLY A 202 10.72 -3.32 -14.68
C GLY A 202 10.80 -3.17 -13.16
N TYR A 203 9.93 -2.34 -12.57
CA TYR A 203 9.95 -2.03 -11.14
C TYR A 203 9.29 -3.12 -10.29
N SER A 204 9.76 -3.27 -9.05
CA SER A 204 9.09 -4.10 -8.05
C SER A 204 7.79 -3.41 -7.60
N PHE A 205 7.88 -2.12 -7.28
CA PHE A 205 6.75 -1.28 -6.88
C PHE A 205 6.80 0.07 -7.59
N VAL A 206 5.65 0.70 -7.76
CA VAL A 206 5.53 2.05 -8.28
C VAL A 206 4.62 2.85 -7.36
N VAL A 207 4.98 4.08 -7.02
CA VAL A 207 4.14 4.98 -6.22
C VAL A 207 3.55 6.06 -7.10
N GLY A 208 2.24 6.22 -7.00
CA GLY A 208 1.48 7.30 -7.64
C GLY A 208 1.32 8.50 -6.72
N SER A 209 1.09 9.66 -7.32
CA SER A 209 0.67 10.87 -6.63
C SER A 209 -0.85 10.88 -6.37
N ASP A 210 -1.49 9.72 -6.35
CA ASP A 210 -2.88 9.50 -5.93
C ASP A 210 -2.97 8.95 -4.50
N GLY A 211 -1.81 8.69 -3.87
CA GLY A 211 -1.71 8.14 -2.51
C GLY A 211 -1.64 6.61 -2.47
N TYR A 212 -1.50 5.93 -3.61
CA TYR A 212 -1.41 4.48 -3.67
C TYR A 212 -0.02 3.98 -4.10
N LEU A 213 0.34 2.82 -3.55
CA LEU A 213 1.45 2.02 -4.04
C LEU A 213 0.90 0.94 -4.97
N TYR A 214 1.53 0.75 -6.12
CA TYR A 214 1.15 -0.20 -7.15
C TYR A 214 2.15 -1.34 -7.22
N GLN A 215 1.62 -2.57 -7.24
CA GLN A 215 2.42 -3.75 -7.45
C GLN A 215 2.89 -3.82 -8.91
N GLY A 216 4.21 -3.73 -9.12
CA GLY A 216 4.85 -4.12 -10.38
C GLY A 216 5.13 -5.61 -10.39
N ARG A 217 6.41 -6.00 -10.38
CA ARG A 217 6.81 -7.42 -10.16
C ARG A 217 6.61 -7.88 -8.72
N GLY A 218 6.50 -6.94 -7.77
CA GLY A 218 6.18 -7.22 -6.38
C GLY A 218 7.31 -7.84 -5.57
N TRP A 219 6.92 -8.53 -4.49
CA TRP A 219 7.83 -8.99 -3.43
C TRP A 219 8.68 -10.22 -3.79
N HIS A 220 8.23 -11.05 -4.72
CA HIS A 220 8.75 -12.42 -4.87
C HIS A 220 9.56 -12.64 -6.14
N TRP A 221 9.56 -11.68 -7.07
CA TRP A 221 10.10 -11.88 -8.42
C TRP A 221 11.16 -10.84 -8.77
N VAL A 222 12.22 -11.29 -9.45
CA VAL A 222 13.35 -10.46 -9.87
C VAL A 222 12.91 -9.33 -10.80
N GLY A 223 13.41 -8.11 -10.53
CA GLY A 223 13.18 -6.88 -11.28
C GLY A 223 13.81 -6.82 -12.67
N ALA A 224 13.57 -5.71 -13.37
CA ALA A 224 14.37 -5.27 -14.53
C ALA A 224 14.70 -3.76 -14.47
N HIS A 225 14.73 -3.19 -13.26
CA HIS A 225 14.87 -1.75 -13.01
C HIS A 225 16.33 -1.27 -12.97
N THR A 226 17.26 -2.09 -12.46
CA THR A 226 18.66 -1.71 -12.23
C THR A 226 19.57 -2.84 -12.72
N LYS A 227 20.15 -2.66 -13.91
CA LYS A 227 20.99 -3.68 -14.57
C LYS A 227 22.15 -4.10 -13.67
N GLY A 228 22.31 -5.41 -13.42
CA GLY A 228 23.34 -5.96 -12.53
C GLY A 228 22.93 -6.07 -11.04
N TYR A 229 21.79 -5.47 -10.68
CA TYR A 229 21.34 -5.39 -9.28
C TYR A 229 19.90 -5.86 -9.06
N ASN A 230 19.17 -6.20 -10.13
CA ASN A 230 17.76 -6.63 -10.10
C ASN A 230 17.43 -7.78 -9.12
N SER A 231 18.39 -8.66 -8.83
CA SER A 231 18.20 -9.79 -7.90
C SER A 231 18.66 -9.48 -6.47
N LYS A 232 19.23 -8.29 -6.23
CA LYS A 232 19.81 -7.89 -4.94
C LYS A 232 18.92 -6.95 -4.14
N GLY A 233 17.96 -6.31 -4.80
CA GLY A 233 17.11 -5.30 -4.17
C GLY A 233 15.84 -4.99 -4.93
N TYR A 234 14.92 -4.31 -4.25
CA TYR A 234 13.66 -3.85 -4.85
C TYR A 234 13.86 -2.54 -5.60
N GLY A 235 13.26 -2.41 -6.78
CA GLY A 235 13.15 -1.15 -7.50
C GLY A 235 11.83 -0.47 -7.21
N VAL A 236 11.86 0.75 -6.67
CA VAL A 236 10.67 1.57 -6.39
C VAL A 236 10.66 2.78 -7.32
N GLY A 237 9.67 2.86 -8.21
CA GLY A 237 9.52 3.97 -9.15
C GLY A 237 8.49 5.00 -8.70
N TYR A 238 8.83 6.29 -8.74
CA TYR A 238 7.89 7.39 -8.57
C TYR A 238 7.36 7.84 -9.93
N VAL A 239 6.04 7.84 -10.12
CA VAL A 239 5.44 8.32 -11.37
C VAL A 239 5.68 9.83 -11.51
N GLY A 240 6.54 10.22 -12.43
CA GLY A 240 6.87 11.60 -12.74
C GLY A 240 8.33 11.80 -13.13
N ASP A 241 8.69 13.05 -13.42
CA ASP A 241 10.05 13.55 -13.53
C ASP A 241 10.36 14.45 -12.34
N PHE A 242 11.32 14.01 -11.53
CA PHE A 242 11.74 14.68 -10.29
C PHE A 242 13.16 15.24 -10.39
N SER A 243 13.55 15.66 -11.59
CA SER A 243 14.83 16.34 -11.81
C SER A 243 14.87 17.72 -11.16
N ALA A 244 13.78 18.48 -11.25
CA ALA A 244 13.71 19.87 -10.74
C ALA A 244 12.65 20.08 -9.64
N THR A 245 11.84 19.07 -9.34
CA THR A 245 10.77 19.14 -8.34
C THR A 245 10.74 17.86 -7.51
N LEU A 246 10.25 17.95 -6.28
CA LEU A 246 10.04 16.79 -5.42
C LEU A 246 8.72 16.08 -5.77
N PRO A 247 8.64 14.75 -5.56
CA PRO A 247 7.34 14.09 -5.46
C PRO A 247 6.50 14.69 -4.35
N ASP A 248 5.18 14.46 -4.41
CA ASP A 248 4.32 14.95 -3.34
C ASP A 248 4.72 14.31 -1.99
N PRO A 249 4.67 15.05 -0.88
CA PRO A 249 5.15 14.57 0.43
C PRO A 249 4.54 13.24 0.87
N ASP A 250 3.26 13.02 0.54
CA ASP A 250 2.58 11.76 0.83
C ASP A 250 3.17 10.56 0.06
N ALA A 251 3.60 10.75 -1.18
CA ALA A 251 4.23 9.69 -1.98
C ALA A 251 5.62 9.35 -1.44
N ILE A 252 6.36 10.36 -0.97
CA ILE A 252 7.62 10.18 -0.24
C ILE A 252 7.37 9.36 1.03
N ALA A 253 6.45 9.81 1.88
CA ALA A 253 6.12 9.15 3.15
C ALA A 253 5.60 7.71 2.95
N LEU A 254 4.80 7.46 1.91
CA LEU A 254 4.28 6.12 1.63
C LEU A 254 5.38 5.08 1.42
N VAL A 255 6.49 5.48 0.80
CA VAL A 255 7.65 4.61 0.62
C VAL A 255 8.54 4.63 1.87
N ARG A 256 9.01 5.82 2.28
CA ARG A 256 9.98 5.99 3.37
C ARG A 256 9.47 5.45 4.71
N ASP A 257 8.24 5.81 5.06
CA ASP A 257 7.66 5.55 6.38
C ASP A 257 6.69 4.35 6.36
N GLY A 258 6.20 3.97 5.17
CA GLY A 258 5.29 2.83 4.99
C GLY A 258 5.99 1.59 4.45
N LEU A 259 6.36 1.63 3.17
CA LEU A 259 6.83 0.44 2.44
C LEU A 259 8.12 -0.15 3.02
N LEU A 260 9.13 0.67 3.28
CA LEU A 260 10.44 0.18 3.74
C LEU A 260 10.38 -0.43 5.14
N PRO A 261 9.76 0.22 6.15
CA PRO A 261 9.61 -0.41 7.47
C PRO A 261 8.76 -1.68 7.43
N CYS A 262 7.68 -1.69 6.64
CA CYS A 262 6.86 -2.89 6.41
C CYS A 262 7.70 -4.04 5.81
N ALA A 263 8.55 -3.75 4.82
CA ALA A 263 9.42 -4.75 4.21
C ALA A 263 10.42 -5.34 5.22
N VAL A 264 10.97 -4.51 6.11
CA VAL A 264 11.87 -4.97 7.18
C VAL A 264 11.12 -5.86 8.17
N ARG A 265 9.98 -5.36 8.70
CA ARG A 265 9.19 -6.07 9.72
C ARG A 265 8.71 -7.43 9.25
N THR A 266 8.37 -7.53 7.96
CA THR A 266 7.87 -8.77 7.37
C THR A 266 8.96 -9.67 6.78
N GLY A 267 10.24 -9.39 7.07
CA GLY A 267 11.36 -10.23 6.65
C GLY A 267 11.62 -10.25 5.14
N ARG A 268 11.15 -9.23 4.42
CA ARG A 268 11.35 -9.06 2.97
C ARG A 268 12.58 -8.24 2.62
N LEU A 269 13.04 -7.43 3.58
CA LEU A 269 14.21 -6.55 3.47
C LEU A 269 15.03 -6.68 4.76
N HIS A 270 16.35 -6.72 4.66
CA HIS A 270 17.22 -6.77 5.83
C HIS A 270 17.11 -5.48 6.67
N PRO A 271 17.17 -5.52 8.01
CA PRO A 271 17.13 -4.31 8.84
C PRO A 271 18.29 -3.32 8.60
N ASN A 272 19.41 -3.81 8.08
CA ASN A 272 20.59 -3.05 7.66
C ASN A 272 20.68 -2.91 6.13
N TYR A 273 19.54 -2.82 5.45
CA TYR A 273 19.51 -2.61 4.01
C TYR A 273 20.22 -1.31 3.61
N THR A 274 20.69 -1.28 2.37
CA THR A 274 21.25 -0.09 1.74
C THR A 274 20.27 0.48 0.71
N LEU A 275 20.13 1.80 0.66
CA LEU A 275 19.23 2.53 -0.21
C LEU A 275 20.04 3.36 -1.18
N HIS A 276 19.72 3.22 -2.45
CA HIS A 276 20.45 3.87 -3.54
C HIS A 276 19.49 4.58 -4.48
N GLY A 277 19.89 5.71 -5.02
CA GLY A 277 19.34 6.23 -6.26
C GLY A 277 19.88 5.44 -7.46
N HIS A 278 19.07 5.25 -8.51
CA HIS A 278 19.52 4.49 -9.68
C HIS A 278 20.85 5.00 -10.29
N ARG A 279 21.10 6.31 -10.26
CA ARG A 279 22.33 6.96 -10.71
C ARG A 279 23.61 6.42 -10.09
N GLN A 280 23.54 5.82 -8.90
CA GLN A 280 24.71 5.25 -8.22
C GLN A 280 25.11 3.87 -8.81
N MET A 281 24.24 3.26 -9.62
CA MET A 281 24.42 1.91 -10.17
C MET A 281 24.70 1.90 -11.68
N GLY A 282 24.80 3.07 -12.31
CA GLY A 282 25.06 3.20 -13.74
C GLY A 282 24.94 4.63 -14.26
N HIS A 283 25.13 4.81 -15.56
CA HIS A 283 25.06 6.13 -16.21
C HIS A 283 23.61 6.51 -16.52
N THR A 284 22.94 7.15 -15.56
CA THR A 284 21.58 7.66 -15.69
C THR A 284 21.34 8.82 -14.73
N ASP A 285 20.49 9.76 -15.09
CA ASP A 285 20.08 10.86 -14.20
C ASP A 285 18.98 10.43 -13.20
N CYS A 286 18.39 9.24 -13.36
CA CYS A 286 17.38 8.69 -12.47
C CYS A 286 17.93 8.55 -11.03
N PRO A 287 17.22 8.96 -9.96
CA PRO A 287 15.79 9.32 -9.89
C PRO A 287 15.47 10.81 -10.11
N GLY A 288 16.35 11.58 -10.76
CA GLY A 288 16.26 13.04 -10.86
C GLY A 288 16.89 13.74 -9.65
N ASP A 289 17.42 14.95 -9.83
CA ASP A 289 18.25 15.62 -8.82
C ASP A 289 17.49 15.94 -7.53
N SER A 290 16.26 16.44 -7.64
CA SER A 290 15.46 16.75 -6.45
C SER A 290 15.11 15.51 -5.63
N LEU A 291 14.66 14.42 -6.29
CA LEU A 291 14.36 13.17 -5.57
C LEU A 291 15.64 12.48 -5.07
N PHE A 292 16.76 12.59 -5.77
CA PHE A 292 18.04 12.08 -5.28
C PHE A 292 18.47 12.79 -3.99
N GLN A 293 18.41 14.13 -3.97
CA GLN A 293 18.72 14.92 -2.76
C GLN A 293 17.79 14.58 -1.59
N GLU A 294 16.50 14.32 -1.85
CA GLU A 294 15.56 13.89 -0.80
C GLU A 294 15.99 12.57 -0.16
N ILE A 295 16.36 11.56 -0.96
CA ILE A 295 16.69 10.23 -0.44
C ILE A 295 18.03 10.17 0.30
N GLU A 296 18.91 11.17 0.14
CA GLU A 296 20.16 11.28 0.91
C GLU A 296 19.90 11.35 2.43
N SER A 297 18.73 11.87 2.82
CA SER A 297 18.31 11.95 4.22
C SER A 297 17.67 10.67 4.76
N TRP A 298 17.41 9.68 3.90
CA TRP A 298 16.67 8.48 4.29
C TRP A 298 17.57 7.45 4.98
N ARG A 299 16.95 6.65 5.86
CA ARG A 299 17.64 5.54 6.51
C ARG A 299 18.20 4.58 5.48
N GLY A 300 19.47 4.25 5.64
CA GLY A 300 20.19 3.27 4.82
C GLY A 300 20.76 3.85 3.53
N PHE A 301 20.63 5.16 3.28
CA PHE A 301 21.28 5.79 2.13
C PHE A 301 22.81 5.61 2.20
N GLU A 302 23.39 5.17 1.08
CA GLU A 302 24.84 5.02 0.85
C GLU A 302 25.21 5.58 -0.51
#